data_AF-A0A6G2D6I9-F1
#
_entry.id   AF-A0A6G2D6I9-F1
#
_cell.length_a   1.000
_cell.length_b   1.000
_cell.length_c   1.000
_cell.angle_alpha   90.00
_cell.angle_beta   90.00
_cell.angle_gamma   90.00
#
_symmetry.space_group_name_H-M   'P 1'
#
loop_
_entity.id
_entity.type
_entity.pdbx_description
1 polymer ?
#
loop_
_entity_poly.entity_id
_entity_poly.type
_entity_poly.pdbx_seq_one_letter_code
_entity_poly.pdbx_strand_id
1 'polypeptide(L)'
;IEDTVAMMKVKNGEIFYGSHDIDTDPYYTGERVNRNFIVDGVSEGKSSYTYSKQQKRIKSISQEEADKKIKELGITADKFTIIDP
;
A
#
# COMPACT_ATOMS: atom_id res chain seq x y z
N ILE A 1 4.47 -0.14 -9.73
CA ILE A 1 4.63 0.36 -8.35
C ILE A 1 5.08 -0.80 -7.51
N GLU A 2 6.27 -0.68 -6.92
CA GLU A 2 6.86 -1.76 -6.13
C GLU A 2 7.48 -1.22 -4.85
N ASP A 3 7.62 -2.11 -3.86
CA ASP A 3 8.33 -1.86 -2.60
C ASP A 3 7.78 -0.65 -1.84
N THR A 4 6.44 -0.58 -1.72
CA THR A 4 5.77 0.50 -0.98
C THR A 4 5.15 0.00 0.31
N VAL A 5 5.11 0.88 1.31
CA VAL A 5 4.42 0.68 2.58
C VAL A 5 3.36 1.78 2.70
N ALA A 6 2.09 1.40 2.59
CA ALA A 6 0.95 2.32 2.66
C ALA A 6 0.42 2.39 4.09
N MET A 7 0.30 3.63 4.60
CA MET A 7 -0.19 3.98 5.93
C MET A 7 -1.26 5.09 5.82
N MET A 8 -2.35 4.82 5.09
CA MET A 8 -3.35 5.84 4.76
C MET A 8 -4.72 5.58 5.39
N LYS A 9 -5.27 6.60 6.06
CA LYS A 9 -6.68 6.59 6.53
C LYS A 9 -7.56 7.36 5.56
N VAL A 10 -8.36 6.65 4.79
CA VAL A 10 -9.24 7.18 3.75
C VAL A 10 -10.70 6.91 4.12
N LYS A 11 -11.51 7.98 4.27
CA LYS A 11 -12.95 7.85 4.57
C LYS A 11 -13.76 7.33 3.39
N ASN A 12 -13.51 7.86 2.19
CA ASN A 12 -14.26 7.56 0.97
C ASN A 12 -13.28 7.30 -0.17
N GLY A 13 -12.73 6.08 -0.23
CA GLY A 13 -11.79 5.69 -1.28
C GLY A 13 -11.10 4.37 -0.97
N GLU A 14 -10.29 3.94 -1.92
CA GLU A 14 -9.43 2.75 -1.80
C GLU A 14 -8.16 3.08 -1.01
N ILE A 15 -7.69 2.15 -0.17
CA ILE A 15 -6.54 2.35 0.73
C ILE A 15 -5.17 2.29 0.06
N PHE A 16 -5.11 1.79 -1.18
CA PHE A 16 -3.86 1.58 -1.89
C PHE A 16 -3.87 2.24 -3.26
N TYR A 17 -4.81 1.86 -4.12
CA TYR A 17 -4.93 2.42 -5.46
C TYR A 17 -6.35 2.92 -5.66
N GLY A 18 -6.50 4.22 -5.93
CA GLY A 18 -7.79 4.95 -5.92
C GLY A 18 -8.86 4.46 -6.91
N SER A 19 -8.59 3.41 -7.68
CA SER A 19 -9.57 2.75 -8.54
C SER A 19 -9.66 1.26 -8.21
N HIS A 20 -10.89 0.74 -8.24
CA HIS A 20 -11.18 -0.69 -8.23
C HIS A 20 -10.52 -1.44 -9.39
N ASP A 21 -10.25 -0.74 -10.50
CA ASP A 21 -9.79 -1.34 -11.76
C ASP A 21 -8.33 -1.84 -11.74
N ILE A 22 -7.63 -1.67 -10.61
CA ILE A 22 -6.31 -2.33 -10.41
C ILE A 22 -6.39 -3.86 -10.57
N ASP A 23 -7.59 -4.41 -10.44
CA ASP A 23 -7.88 -5.83 -10.53
C ASP A 23 -8.31 -6.30 -11.93
N THR A 24 -8.98 -5.42 -12.68
CA THR A 24 -9.63 -5.74 -13.96
C THR A 24 -8.72 -5.46 -15.16
N ASP A 25 -7.65 -4.69 -14.97
CA ASP A 25 -6.69 -4.36 -16.02
C ASP A 25 -5.30 -5.01 -15.75
N PRO A 26 -5.07 -6.23 -16.23
CA PRO A 26 -3.77 -6.89 -16.05
C PRO A 26 -2.63 -6.17 -16.77
N TYR A 27 -2.91 -5.45 -17.86
CA TYR A 27 -1.90 -4.82 -18.71
C TYR A 27 -1.34 -3.53 -18.09
N TYR A 28 -2.19 -2.70 -17.47
CA TYR A 28 -1.77 -1.41 -16.91
C TYR A 28 -1.47 -1.47 -15.43
N THR A 29 -2.20 -2.26 -14.64
CA THR A 29 -2.19 -2.12 -13.17
C THR A 29 -1.97 -3.44 -12.44
N GLY A 30 -2.67 -4.52 -12.84
CA GLY A 30 -2.64 -5.79 -12.13
C GLY A 30 -1.25 -6.43 -12.05
N GLU A 31 -0.54 -6.55 -13.17
CA GLU A 31 0.81 -7.17 -13.20
C GLU A 31 1.93 -6.20 -12.79
N ARG A 32 1.65 -4.90 -12.76
CA ARG A 32 2.64 -3.86 -12.46
C ARG A 32 2.71 -3.45 -10.99
N VAL A 33 1.97 -4.14 -10.13
CA VAL A 33 2.06 -3.99 -8.67
C VAL A 33 2.68 -5.24 -8.05
N ASN A 34 3.76 -5.05 -7.30
CA ASN A 34 4.46 -6.15 -6.66
C ASN A 34 5.10 -5.70 -5.34
N ARG A 35 5.15 -6.60 -4.35
CA ARG A 35 5.78 -6.33 -3.04
C ARG A 35 5.28 -5.04 -2.38
N ASN A 36 3.97 -4.81 -2.42
CA ASN A 36 3.34 -3.67 -1.75
C ASN A 36 2.69 -4.10 -0.45
N PHE A 37 2.81 -3.25 0.57
CA PHE A 37 2.39 -3.54 1.93
C PHE A 37 1.40 -2.51 2.45
N ILE A 38 0.37 -2.98 3.15
CA ILE A 38 -0.64 -2.16 3.80
C ILE A 38 -0.54 -2.42 5.29
N VAL A 39 -0.44 -1.36 6.06
CA VAL A 39 -0.27 -1.49 7.52
C VAL A 39 -1.63 -1.57 8.19
N ASP A 40 -1.92 -2.72 8.79
CA ASP A 40 -3.18 -2.98 9.48
C ASP A 40 -3.31 -2.08 10.73
N GLY A 41 -4.52 -1.57 11.00
CA GLY A 41 -4.80 -0.68 12.13
C GLY A 41 -4.34 0.78 11.93
N VAL A 42 -3.45 1.03 10.97
CA VAL A 42 -3.07 2.38 10.53
C VAL A 42 -3.73 2.75 9.21
N SER A 43 -3.85 1.81 8.27
CA SER A 43 -4.58 2.02 7.02
C SER A 43 -6.04 1.65 7.17
N GLU A 44 -6.93 2.56 6.76
CA GLU A 44 -8.39 2.38 6.86
C GLU A 44 -9.06 2.86 5.58
N GLY A 45 -10.01 2.10 5.03
CA GLY A 45 -10.75 2.43 3.80
C GLY A 45 -11.17 1.19 3.02
N LYS A 46 -11.64 1.36 1.77
CA LYS A 46 -12.03 0.22 0.92
C LYS A 46 -10.80 -0.50 0.35
N SER A 47 -10.93 -1.82 0.17
CA SER A 47 -9.91 -2.65 -0.49
C SER A 47 -10.58 -3.63 -1.44
N SER A 48 -11.03 -3.12 -2.59
CA SER A 48 -11.86 -3.86 -3.54
C SER A 48 -11.08 -4.69 -4.56
N TYR A 49 -9.74 -4.59 -4.58
CA TYR A 49 -8.82 -5.30 -5.47
C TYR A 49 -8.57 -6.77 -5.08
N THR A 50 -9.42 -7.67 -5.55
CA THR A 50 -9.47 -9.07 -5.09
C THR A 50 -8.38 -9.96 -5.70
N TYR A 51 -8.16 -9.89 -7.01
CA TYR A 51 -7.12 -10.58 -7.75
C TYR A 51 -5.72 -10.19 -7.26
N SER A 52 -5.45 -8.90 -7.00
CA SER A 52 -4.16 -8.47 -6.42
C SER A 52 -3.90 -9.07 -5.03
N LYS A 53 -4.95 -9.27 -4.22
CA LYS A 53 -4.87 -9.98 -2.92
C LYS A 53 -4.62 -11.48 -3.13
N GLN A 54 -5.33 -12.13 -4.05
CA GLN A 54 -5.16 -13.55 -4.37
C GLN A 54 -3.74 -13.86 -4.87
N GLN A 55 -3.19 -12.98 -5.71
CA GLN A 55 -1.81 -13.09 -6.22
C GLN A 55 -0.76 -12.63 -5.20
N LYS A 56 -1.16 -12.26 -3.98
CA LYS A 56 -0.29 -11.80 -2.89
C LYS A 56 0.62 -10.62 -3.30
N ARG A 57 0.17 -9.79 -4.24
CA ARG A 57 0.89 -8.62 -4.77
C ARG A 57 0.81 -7.43 -3.82
N ILE A 58 -0.32 -7.33 -3.13
CA ILE A 58 -0.58 -6.36 -2.06
C ILE A 58 -0.88 -7.15 -0.79
N LYS A 59 -0.10 -6.93 0.26
CA LYS A 59 -0.19 -7.68 1.52
C LYS A 59 -0.53 -6.76 2.67
N SER A 60 -1.47 -7.18 3.51
CA SER A 60 -1.65 -6.61 4.84
C SER A 60 -0.57 -7.13 5.78
N ILE A 61 0.03 -6.23 6.55
CA ILE A 61 1.10 -6.51 7.53
C ILE A 61 0.86 -5.74 8.83
N SER A 62 1.46 -6.19 9.91
CA SER A 62 1.43 -5.45 11.19
C SER A 62 2.29 -4.19 11.14
N GLN A 63 2.09 -3.28 12.10
CA GLN A 63 2.96 -2.11 12.27
C GLN A 63 4.43 -2.51 12.47
N GLU A 64 4.70 -3.54 13.29
CA GLU A 64 6.06 -4.00 13.58
C GLU A 64 6.77 -4.51 12.30
N GLU A 65 6.04 -5.25 11.46
CA GLU A 65 6.55 -5.70 10.16
C GLU A 65 6.77 -4.53 9.20
N ALA A 66 5.88 -3.52 9.26
CA ALA A 66 6.00 -2.32 8.44
C ALA A 66 7.25 -1.53 8.79
N ASP A 67 7.54 -1.33 10.08
CA ASP A 67 8.74 -0.63 10.55
C ASP A 67 10.02 -1.36 10.12
N LYS A 68 10.00 -2.70 10.18
CA LYS A 68 11.10 -3.52 9.65
C LYS A 68 11.26 -3.33 8.14
N LYS A 69 10.17 -3.32 7.38
CA LYS A 69 10.19 -3.12 5.93
C LYS A 69 10.65 -1.74 5.52
N ILE A 70 10.21 -0.68 6.20
CA ILE A 70 10.67 0.70 5.99
C ILE A 70 12.20 0.76 6.12
N LYS A 71 12.75 0.13 7.17
CA LYS A 71 14.19 0.06 7.40
C LYS A 71 14.93 -0.78 6.36
N GLU A 72 14.40 -1.95 5.99
CA GLU A 72 14.98 -2.84 4.97
C GLU A 72 15.00 -2.19 3.57
N LEU A 73 13.92 -1.49 3.22
CA LEU A 73 13.76 -0.82 1.93
C LEU A 73 14.46 0.54 1.87
N GLY A 74 15.02 1.02 2.99
CA GLY A 74 15.68 2.32 3.06
C GLY A 74 14.73 3.48 2.80
N ILE A 75 13.44 3.32 3.10
CA ILE A 75 12.46 4.39 2.97
C ILE A 75 12.81 5.45 4.02
N THR A 76 13.05 6.68 3.58
CA THR A 76 13.43 7.82 4.43
C THR A 76 12.29 8.83 4.63
N ALA A 77 11.20 8.66 3.88
CA ALA A 77 10.01 9.50 3.97
C ALA A 77 9.30 9.38 5.34
N ASP A 78 9.52 8.29 6.07
CA ASP A 78 9.02 8.07 7.44
C ASP A 78 9.54 9.13 8.44
N LYS A 79 10.70 9.72 8.16
CA LYS A 79 11.36 10.75 9.00
C LYS A 79 11.09 12.17 8.54
N PHE A 80 10.36 12.35 7.46
CA PHE A 80 10.11 13.67 6.92
C PHE A 80 9.10 14.41 7.81
N THR A 81 9.57 15.43 8.52
CA THR A 81 8.70 16.37 9.25
C THR A 81 8.27 17.49 8.32
N ILE A 82 6.97 17.77 8.28
CA ILE A 82 6.46 18.97 7.62
C ILE A 82 6.90 20.16 8.47
N ILE A 83 7.80 20.96 7.91
CA ILE A 83 8.13 22.28 8.44
C ILE A 83 7.10 23.21 7.78
N ASP A 84 6.24 23.85 8.57
CA ASP A 84 5.28 24.83 8.03
C ASP A 84 6.06 25.88 7.19
N PRO A 85 5.58 26.21 5.97
CA PRO A 85 6.28 27.07 5.02
C PRO A 85 6.39 28.54 5.47
#